data_AF-A0A941R2Z6-F1
#
_entry.id   AF-A0A941R2Z6-F1
#
_cell.length_a   1.000
_cell.length_b   1.000
_cell.length_c   1.000
_cell.angle_alpha   90.00
_cell.angle_beta   90.00
_cell.angle_gamma   90.00
#
_symmetry.space_group_name_H-M   'P 1'
#
loop_
_entity.id
_entity.type
_entity.pdbx_description
1 polymer ?
#
loop_
_entity_poly.entity_id
_entity_poly.type
_entity_poly.pdbx_seq_one_letter_code
_entity_poly.pdbx_strand_id
1 'polypeptide(L)'
;MTNLLQIPYSLFRPIYEMTSFHRSVIEDLCDEELKQAYSHCRAITRYHAKTFYLATRFLPNDKQRGIFAIYGMCRYLDNLVDESEDLIREEKLTLSEIDEKLDEFKKDLDKVYSGYTVQDPILSEYADSLKRYKVSKELPLLLID
;
A
#
# COMPACT_ATOMS: atom_id res chain seq x y z
N MET A 1 -35.83 15.88 13.07
CA MET A 1 -35.49 15.65 11.65
C MET A 1 -33.96 15.76 11.56
N THR A 2 -33.15 14.75 11.25
CA THR A 2 -33.40 13.42 10.69
C THR A 2 -32.16 12.59 11.02
N ASN A 3 -32.28 11.61 11.93
CA ASN A 3 -31.28 10.57 12.17
C ASN A 3 -31.37 9.54 11.02
N LEU A 4 -31.13 9.97 9.77
CA LEU A 4 -31.38 9.13 8.59
C LEU A 4 -30.20 8.22 8.21
N LEU A 5 -29.08 8.26 8.94
CA LEU A 5 -27.85 7.52 8.57
C LEU A 5 -27.16 6.83 9.76
N GLN A 6 -27.93 6.27 10.71
CA GLN A 6 -27.42 5.29 11.67
C GLN A 6 -27.69 3.85 11.19
N ILE A 7 -27.46 3.57 9.91
CA ILE A 7 -27.56 2.18 9.45
C ILE A 7 -26.31 1.44 9.93
N PRO A 8 -26.44 0.37 10.75
CA PRO A 8 -25.29 -0.39 11.23
C PRO A 8 -24.51 -0.96 10.06
N TYR A 9 -23.18 -0.83 10.09
CA TYR A 9 -22.27 -1.43 9.08
C TYR A 9 -22.54 -2.93 8.84
N SER A 10 -23.05 -3.64 9.85
CA SER A 10 -23.46 -5.05 9.77
C SER A 10 -24.62 -5.32 8.80
N LEU A 11 -25.47 -4.34 8.49
CA LEU A 11 -26.62 -4.52 7.58
C LEU A 11 -26.22 -4.48 6.11
N PHE A 12 -25.20 -3.70 5.73
CA PHE A 12 -24.71 -3.67 4.35
C PHE A 12 -23.60 -4.69 4.08
N ARG A 13 -22.91 -5.18 5.11
CA ARG A 13 -21.81 -6.14 4.98
C ARG A 13 -22.14 -7.37 4.12
N PRO A 14 -23.30 -8.04 4.25
CA PRO A 14 -23.62 -9.22 3.46
C PRO A 14 -23.85 -8.88 1.98
N ILE A 15 -24.58 -7.80 1.69
CA ILE A 15 -24.83 -7.34 0.32
C ILE A 15 -23.52 -6.85 -0.35
N TYR A 16 -22.61 -6.29 0.44
CA TYR A 16 -21.30 -5.77 0.03
C TYR A 16 -20.24 -6.85 -0.24
N GLU A 17 -20.24 -7.96 0.50
CA GLU A 17 -19.34 -9.11 0.29
C GLU A 17 -19.80 -10.01 -0.87
N MET A 18 -21.04 -9.85 -1.34
CA MET A 18 -21.67 -10.64 -2.42
C MET A 18 -21.51 -10.05 -3.82
N THR A 19 -20.99 -8.82 -3.99
CA THR A 19 -20.79 -8.25 -5.32
C THR A 19 -19.44 -8.65 -5.92
N SER A 20 -19.47 -9.22 -7.13
CA SER A 20 -18.28 -9.62 -7.90
C SER A 20 -17.31 -8.45 -8.19
N PHE A 21 -17.78 -7.22 -8.09
CA PHE A 21 -17.02 -5.97 -8.23
C PHE A 21 -15.81 -5.86 -7.31
N HIS A 22 -15.75 -6.63 -6.22
CA HIS A 22 -14.72 -6.45 -5.19
C HIS A 22 -13.78 -7.62 -5.01
N ARG A 23 -14.20 -8.83 -5.40
CA ARG A 23 -13.33 -10.01 -5.41
C ARG A 23 -12.41 -9.99 -6.64
N SER A 24 -12.94 -9.47 -7.75
CA SER A 24 -12.23 -9.26 -9.01
C SER A 24 -11.05 -8.30 -8.95
N VAL A 25 -10.83 -7.55 -7.86
CA VAL A 25 -9.67 -6.63 -7.77
C VAL A 25 -8.34 -7.36 -7.70
N ILE A 26 -8.34 -8.61 -7.23
CA ILE A 26 -7.13 -9.44 -7.10
C ILE A 26 -7.29 -10.73 -7.92
N GLU A 27 -8.50 -11.29 -8.00
CA GLU A 27 -8.75 -12.56 -8.71
C GLU A 27 -8.52 -12.48 -10.23
N ASP A 28 -8.57 -11.28 -10.82
CA ASP A 28 -8.34 -11.07 -12.26
C ASP A 28 -6.85 -11.09 -12.66
N LEU A 29 -5.93 -11.14 -11.69
CA LEU A 29 -4.49 -11.22 -11.93
C LEU A 29 -4.07 -12.66 -12.27
N CYS A 30 -3.24 -12.83 -13.29
CA CYS A 30 -2.73 -14.16 -13.67
C CYS A 30 -1.57 -14.64 -12.79
N ASP A 31 -0.85 -13.71 -12.17
CA ASP A 31 0.36 -13.97 -11.40
C ASP A 31 0.06 -14.09 -9.90
N GLU A 32 0.46 -15.21 -9.29
CA GLU A 32 0.22 -15.50 -7.87
C GLU A 32 1.08 -14.64 -6.93
N GLU A 33 2.30 -14.26 -7.34
CA GLU A 33 3.14 -13.37 -6.53
C GLU A 33 2.51 -11.97 -6.49
N LEU A 34 2.04 -11.48 -7.63
CA LEU A 34 1.32 -10.20 -7.68
C LEU A 34 0.00 -10.25 -6.88
N LYS A 35 -0.73 -11.37 -6.92
CA LYS A 35 -1.93 -11.53 -6.08
C LYS A 35 -1.61 -11.40 -4.59
N GLN A 36 -0.52 -12.00 -4.14
CA GLN A 36 -0.09 -11.93 -2.76
C GLN A 36 0.35 -10.51 -2.38
N ALA A 37 1.13 -9.86 -3.24
CA ALA A 37 1.53 -8.46 -3.09
C ALA A 37 0.31 -7.53 -2.96
N TYR A 38 -0.60 -7.54 -3.94
CA TYR A 38 -1.83 -6.74 -3.91
C TYR A 38 -2.73 -7.06 -2.72
N SER A 39 -2.78 -8.32 -2.29
CA SER A 39 -3.52 -8.71 -1.08
C SER A 39 -2.92 -8.08 0.18
N HIS A 40 -1.59 -8.03 0.26
CA HIS A 40 -0.85 -7.43 1.36
C HIS A 40 -1.09 -5.93 1.47
N CYS A 41 -0.87 -5.14 0.41
CA CYS A 41 -1.07 -3.69 0.51
C CYS A 41 -2.56 -3.30 0.64
N ARG A 42 -3.47 -4.10 0.07
CA ARG A 42 -4.91 -3.94 0.33
C ARG A 42 -5.24 -4.16 1.81
N ALA A 43 -4.61 -5.12 2.48
CA ALA A 43 -4.80 -5.36 3.90
C ALA A 43 -4.24 -4.20 4.75
N ILE A 44 -3.04 -3.71 4.43
CA ILE A 44 -2.43 -2.52 5.05
C ILE A 44 -3.38 -1.33 4.93
N THR A 45 -3.82 -1.00 3.71
CA THR A 45 -4.73 0.13 3.45
C THR A 45 -6.04 -0.01 4.22
N ARG A 46 -6.62 -1.21 4.25
CA ARG A 46 -7.86 -1.50 4.98
C ARG A 46 -7.71 -1.28 6.48
N TYR A 47 -6.55 -1.65 7.04
CA TYR A 47 -6.30 -1.55 8.46
C TYR A 47 -6.02 -0.11 8.89
N HIS A 48 -5.09 0.57 8.21
CA HIS A 48 -4.58 1.89 8.62
C HIS A 48 -5.43 3.07 8.10
N ALA A 49 -6.13 2.94 6.96
CA ALA A 49 -6.86 4.06 6.35
C ALA A 49 -8.31 3.72 6.03
N LYS A 50 -9.12 3.39 7.03
CA LYS A 50 -10.51 2.88 6.86
C LYS A 50 -11.40 3.75 5.95
N THR A 51 -11.40 5.07 6.12
CA THR A 51 -12.22 5.98 5.30
C THR A 51 -11.70 6.08 3.86
N PHE A 52 -10.38 6.17 3.70
CA PHE A 52 -9.73 6.18 2.39
C PHE A 52 -9.95 4.86 1.66
N TYR A 53 -9.78 3.73 2.36
CA TYR A 53 -10.09 2.40 1.89
C TYR A 53 -11.54 2.33 1.41
N LEU A 54 -12.51 2.79 2.20
CA LEU A 54 -13.90 2.82 1.75
C LEU A 54 -14.08 3.64 0.46
N ALA A 55 -13.46 4.81 0.36
CA ALA A 55 -13.53 5.65 -0.84
C ALA A 55 -12.91 4.96 -2.08
N THR A 56 -11.77 4.29 -1.92
CA THR A 56 -11.10 3.58 -3.04
C THR A 56 -11.96 2.47 -3.63
N ARG A 57 -12.83 1.85 -2.83
CA ARG A 57 -13.72 0.77 -3.30
C ARG A 57 -14.70 1.20 -4.38
N PHE A 58 -14.93 2.49 -4.59
CA PHE A 58 -15.78 3.01 -5.66
C PHE A 58 -15.05 3.21 -7.00
N LEU A 59 -13.75 2.88 -7.07
CA LEU A 59 -12.94 3.03 -8.28
C LEU A 59 -12.86 1.73 -9.09
N PRO A 60 -12.52 1.79 -10.39
CA PRO A 60 -12.17 0.61 -11.17
C PRO A 60 -11.03 -0.22 -10.55
N ASN A 61 -11.01 -1.53 -10.81
CA ASN A 61 -10.06 -2.46 -10.16
C ASN A 61 -8.59 -2.09 -10.38
N ASP A 62 -8.22 -1.63 -11.57
CA ASP A 62 -6.86 -1.22 -11.89
C ASP A 62 -6.43 0.03 -11.08
N LYS A 63 -7.33 0.98 -10.88
CA LYS A 63 -7.10 2.15 -10.03
C LYS A 63 -7.03 1.77 -8.55
N GLN A 64 -7.90 0.86 -8.09
CA GLN A 64 -7.84 0.33 -6.72
C GLN A 64 -6.46 -0.28 -6.44
N ARG A 65 -5.99 -1.15 -7.33
CA ARG A 65 -4.65 -1.75 -7.28
C ARG A 65 -3.55 -0.69 -7.19
N GLY A 66 -3.53 0.27 -8.11
CA GLY A 66 -2.53 1.35 -8.07
C GLY A 66 -2.54 2.14 -6.76
N ILE A 67 -3.71 2.38 -6.17
CA ILE A 67 -3.82 3.09 -4.90
C ILE A 67 -3.34 2.24 -3.72
N PHE A 68 -3.64 0.94 -3.69
CA PHE A 68 -3.12 0.05 -2.66
C PHE A 68 -1.58 0.01 -2.69
N ALA A 69 -0.99 -0.01 -3.88
CA ALA A 69 0.47 -0.02 -4.06
C ALA A 69 1.11 1.24 -3.49
N ILE A 70 0.58 2.41 -3.87
CA ILE A 70 1.06 3.71 -3.41
C ILE A 70 0.89 3.82 -1.89
N TYR A 71 -0.29 3.49 -1.37
CA TYR A 71 -0.55 3.60 0.07
C TYR A 71 0.30 2.64 0.89
N GLY A 72 0.48 1.40 0.41
CA GLY A 72 1.34 0.40 1.05
C GLY A 72 2.78 0.88 1.17
N MET A 73 3.34 1.45 0.09
CA MET A 73 4.67 2.05 0.10
C MET A 73 4.78 3.23 1.06
N CYS A 74 3.83 4.17 1.02
CA CYS A 74 3.84 5.30 1.95
C CYS A 74 3.78 4.83 3.40
N ARG A 75 2.93 3.86 3.72
CA ARG A 75 2.80 3.34 5.10
C ARG A 75 4.03 2.55 5.55
N TYR A 76 4.71 1.87 4.63
CA TYR A 76 5.98 1.22 4.92
C TYR A 76 7.05 2.22 5.32
N LEU A 77 7.21 3.31 4.55
CA LEU A 77 8.15 4.38 4.87
C LEU A 77 7.81 5.07 6.20
N ASP A 78 6.52 5.35 6.43
CA ASP A 78 6.01 5.92 7.68
C ASP A 78 6.34 5.04 8.89
N ASN A 79 6.06 3.72 8.81
CA ASN A 79 6.45 2.77 9.85
C ASN A 79 7.97 2.74 10.05
N LEU A 80 8.76 2.78 8.97
CA LEU A 80 10.22 2.74 9.06
C LEU A 80 10.78 3.93 9.83
N VAL A 81 10.17 5.11 9.72
CA VAL A 81 10.55 6.30 10.49
C VAL A 81 9.97 6.26 11.90
N ASP A 82 8.65 6.06 12.04
CA ASP A 82 7.93 6.08 13.31
C ASP A 82 8.41 5.00 14.29
N GLU A 83 8.50 3.74 13.84
CA GLU A 83 8.95 2.63 14.71
C GLU A 83 10.41 2.84 15.13
N SER A 84 11.20 3.49 14.28
CA SER A 84 12.60 3.75 14.59
C SER A 84 12.77 4.91 15.56
N GLU A 85 11.90 5.93 15.56
CA GLU A 85 11.90 6.96 16.61
C GLU A 85 11.66 6.36 18.00
N ASP A 86 10.68 5.46 18.12
CA ASP A 86 10.38 4.80 19.38
C ASP A 86 11.53 3.89 19.83
N LEU A 87 12.17 3.17 18.91
CA LEU A 87 13.32 2.31 19.23
C LEU A 87 14.60 3.09 19.57
N ILE A 88 14.82 4.26 18.97
CA ILE A 88 15.91 5.18 19.38
C ILE A 88 15.67 5.67 20.80
N ARG A 89 14.44 6.08 21.12
CA ARG A 89 14.08 6.53 22.48
C ARG A 89 14.30 5.43 23.52
N GLU A 90 14.15 4.18 23.12
CA GLU A 90 14.41 3.00 23.95
C GLU A 90 15.86 2.49 23.90
N GLU A 91 16.79 3.21 23.24
CA GLU A 91 18.20 2.83 23.03
C GLU A 91 18.40 1.46 22.34
N LYS A 92 17.40 0.98 21.61
CA LYS A 92 17.42 -0.33 20.92
C LYS A 92 17.90 -0.25 19.47
N LEU A 93 17.94 0.95 18.90
CA LEU A 93 18.26 1.18 17.51
C LEU A 93 18.99 2.53 17.39
N THR A 94 19.95 2.61 16.50
CA THR A 94 20.77 3.80 16.25
C THR A 94 20.30 4.54 15.00
N LEU A 95 20.51 5.86 14.94
CA LEU A 95 20.20 6.65 13.73
C LEU A 95 20.86 6.08 12.46
N SER A 96 22.08 5.53 12.60
CA SER A 96 22.82 4.91 11.50
C SER A 96 22.08 3.70 10.89
N GLU A 97 21.42 2.88 11.71
CA GLU A 97 20.67 1.72 11.22
C GLU A 97 19.39 2.12 10.47
N ILE A 98 18.81 3.29 10.79
CA ILE A 98 17.67 3.84 10.04
C ILE A 98 18.14 4.32 8.68
N ASP A 99 19.22 5.11 8.65
CA ASP A 99 19.82 5.61 7.42
C ASP A 99 20.19 4.45 6.49
N GLU A 100 20.75 3.37 7.03
CA GLU A 100 21.05 2.14 6.27
C GLU A 100 19.80 1.52 5.63
N LYS A 101 18.69 1.39 6.38
CA LYS A 101 17.43 0.86 5.85
C LYS A 101 16.81 1.78 4.80
N LEU A 102 16.87 3.10 4.99
CA LEU A 102 16.38 4.06 4.00
C LEU A 102 17.24 4.02 2.72
N ASP A 103 18.56 3.85 2.86
CA ASP A 103 19.46 3.67 1.73
C ASP A 103 19.22 2.35 0.98
N GLU A 104 18.93 1.26 1.70
CA GLU A 104 18.50 -0.01 1.09
C GLU A 104 17.20 0.16 0.30
N PHE A 105 16.21 0.83 0.89
CA PHE A 105 14.96 1.12 0.21
C PHE A 105 15.19 1.98 -1.05
N LYS A 106 16.03 3.03 -0.97
CA LYS A 106 16.42 3.86 -2.13
C LYS A 106 17.06 2.99 -3.23
N LYS A 107 17.96 2.07 -2.89
CA LYS A 107 18.59 1.14 -3.85
C LYS A 107 17.57 0.21 -4.51
N ASP A 108 16.62 -0.30 -3.76
CA ASP A 108 15.59 -1.19 -4.30
C ASP A 108 14.57 -0.43 -5.16
N LEU A 109 14.24 0.80 -4.80
CA LEU A 109 13.46 1.71 -5.63
C LEU A 109 14.17 1.99 -6.97
N ASP A 110 15.48 2.19 -6.95
CA ASP A 110 16.30 2.37 -8.16
C ASP A 110 16.24 1.15 -9.08
N LYS A 111 16.30 -0.05 -8.51
CA LYS A 111 16.12 -1.31 -9.24
C LYS A 111 14.75 -1.37 -9.90
N VAL A 112 13.68 -1.04 -9.16
CA VAL A 112 12.30 -1.02 -9.66
C VAL A 112 12.16 -0.07 -10.85
N TYR A 113 12.64 1.17 -10.74
CA TYR A 113 12.58 2.15 -11.83
C TYR A 113 13.46 1.78 -13.03
N SER A 114 14.50 1.00 -12.81
CA SER A 114 15.35 0.44 -13.88
C SER A 114 14.76 -0.83 -14.53
N GLY A 115 13.62 -1.33 -14.02
CA GLY A 115 12.91 -2.49 -14.56
C GLY A 115 13.35 -3.84 -13.99
N TYR A 116 14.15 -3.87 -12.92
CA TYR A 116 14.52 -5.09 -12.23
C TYR A 116 13.43 -5.53 -11.24
N THR A 117 13.32 -6.83 -11.03
CA THR A 117 12.44 -7.42 -10.02
C THR A 117 13.08 -7.33 -8.64
N VAL A 118 12.29 -6.97 -7.63
CA VAL A 118 12.69 -6.91 -6.22
C VAL A 118 11.86 -7.91 -5.42
N GLN A 119 12.47 -8.62 -4.48
CA GLN A 119 11.78 -9.57 -3.59
C GLN A 119 11.19 -8.87 -2.37
N ASP A 120 10.34 -7.88 -2.63
CA ASP A 120 9.58 -7.19 -1.58
C ASP A 120 8.12 -7.04 -2.05
N PRO A 121 7.11 -7.45 -1.27
CA PRO A 121 5.72 -7.40 -1.71
C PRO A 121 5.24 -5.98 -2.06
N ILE A 122 5.71 -4.97 -1.33
CA ILE A 122 5.29 -3.58 -1.49
C ILE A 122 5.90 -2.99 -2.76
N LEU A 123 7.20 -3.18 -2.95
CA LEU A 123 7.91 -2.73 -4.14
C LEU A 123 7.54 -3.54 -5.38
N SER A 124 7.19 -4.83 -5.26
CA SER A 124 6.68 -5.63 -6.38
C SER A 124 5.36 -5.09 -6.89
N GLU A 125 4.45 -4.75 -5.98
CA GLU A 125 3.16 -4.14 -6.33
C GLU A 125 3.35 -2.74 -6.95
N TYR A 126 4.25 -1.95 -6.37
CA TYR A 126 4.58 -0.63 -6.88
C TYR A 126 5.19 -0.72 -8.29
N ALA A 127 6.12 -1.65 -8.51
CA ALA A 127 6.72 -1.92 -9.81
C ALA A 127 5.66 -2.30 -10.86
N ASP A 128 4.68 -3.13 -10.50
CA ASP A 128 3.58 -3.46 -11.40
C ASP A 128 2.72 -2.24 -11.72
N SER A 129 2.42 -1.41 -10.71
CA SER A 129 1.66 -0.17 -10.89
C SER A 129 2.35 0.81 -11.86
N LEU A 130 3.69 0.87 -11.86
CA LEU A 130 4.50 1.72 -12.75
C LEU A 130 4.39 1.32 -14.22
N LYS A 131 4.07 0.06 -14.54
CA LYS A 131 3.82 -0.38 -15.92
C LYS A 131 2.59 0.30 -16.52
N ARG A 132 1.63 0.68 -15.67
CA ARG A 132 0.37 1.33 -16.06
C ARG A 132 0.39 2.85 -15.85
N TYR A 133 1.00 3.31 -14.76
CA TYR A 133 1.03 4.72 -14.38
C TYR A 133 2.45 5.25 -14.40
N LYS A 134 2.69 6.32 -15.17
CA LYS A 134 3.99 6.99 -15.23
C LYS A 134 4.17 7.91 -14.03
N VAL A 135 4.51 7.33 -12.88
CA VAL A 135 4.86 8.07 -11.67
C VAL A 135 6.34 8.46 -11.75
N SER A 136 6.67 9.71 -11.42
CA SER A 136 8.07 10.16 -11.38
C SER A 136 8.76 9.60 -10.14
N LYS A 137 10.02 9.16 -10.30
CA LYS A 137 10.88 8.70 -9.21
C LYS A 137 11.12 9.76 -8.14
N GLU A 138 11.01 11.04 -8.49
CA GLU A 138 11.16 12.14 -7.53
C GLU A 138 10.09 12.08 -6.42
N LEU A 139 8.88 11.59 -6.72
CA LEU A 139 7.78 11.57 -5.76
C LEU A 139 8.03 10.66 -4.54
N PRO A 140 8.41 9.38 -4.70
CA PRO A 140 8.77 8.54 -3.56
C PRO A 140 10.04 9.02 -2.84
N LEU A 141 10.99 9.66 -3.54
CA LEU A 141 12.20 10.19 -2.89
C LEU A 141 11.89 11.36 -1.96
N LEU A 142 10.93 12.23 -2.32
CA LEU A 142 10.44 13.31 -1.45
C LEU A 142 9.79 12.84 -0.14
N LEU A 143 9.46 11.55 -0.01
CA LEU A 143 8.95 10.98 1.23
C LEU A 143 10.07 10.53 2.19
N ILE A 144 11.30 10.45 1.69
CA ILE A 144 12.45 9.90 2.41
C ILE A 144 13.43 11.01 2.80
N ASP A 145 13.48 12.11 2.03
CA ASP A 145 14.33 13.27 2.28
C ASP A 145 13.68 14.27 3.26
#